data_AF-A0A7S0IVY1-F1
#
_entry.id   AF-A0A7S0IVY1-F1
#
_cell.length_a   1.000
_cell.length_b   1.000
_cell.length_c   1.000
_cell.angle_alpha   90.00
_cell.angle_beta   90.00
_cell.angle_gamma   90.00
#
_symmetry.space_group_name_H-M   'P 1'
#
loop_
_entity.id
_entity.type
_entity.pdbx_description
1 polymer ?
#
loop_
_entity_poly.entity_id
_entity_poly.type
_entity_poly.pdbx_seq_one_letter_code
_entity_poly.pdbx_strand_id
1 'polypeptide(L)'
;QRMTSSTIRPLVLMPLGDSITDGGAKLRSYRYHLHQLLTNGGVDVRWTGTMTGVYDRRHGRNATSGIAVRSERHWGIEAQRHEGHWGWTAEQLTHGNKRQPQRGKLKQWLLKIEREALLPQVVLLHVGTNDLTKDVLKAGGRVGGVVQHVRGVLRRICERVPTASVFLASLIPYCRGSESAIARRRRVE
;
A
#
# COMPACT_ATOMS: atom_id res chain seq x y z
N GLN A 1 35.38 -4.45 30.89
CA GLN A 1 34.08 -3.78 30.69
C GLN A 1 33.57 -4.16 29.30
N ARG A 2 32.50 -4.95 29.19
CA ARG A 2 31.90 -5.31 27.89
C ARG A 2 31.06 -4.13 27.43
N MET A 3 31.42 -3.50 26.31
CA MET A 3 30.55 -2.56 25.62
C MET A 3 29.30 -3.32 25.18
N THR A 4 28.15 -3.02 25.79
CA THR A 4 26.86 -3.48 25.28
C THR A 4 26.61 -2.73 23.98
N SER A 5 26.81 -3.41 22.86
CA SER A 5 26.34 -2.98 21.54
C SER A 5 24.85 -2.68 21.67
N SER A 6 24.50 -1.39 21.64
CA SER A 6 23.12 -0.97 21.42
C SER A 6 22.78 -1.37 19.99
N THR A 7 22.11 -2.51 19.83
CA THR A 7 21.55 -2.89 18.54
C THR A 7 20.46 -1.87 18.21
N ILE A 8 20.78 -0.93 17.31
CA ILE A 8 19.80 -0.02 16.73
C ILE A 8 18.68 -0.91 16.15
N ARG A 9 17.47 -0.75 16.67
CA ARG A 9 16.32 -1.49 16.17
C ARG A 9 15.91 -0.89 14.81
N PRO A 10 15.64 -1.72 13.79
CA PRO A 10 15.22 -1.23 12.49
C PRO A 10 13.91 -0.45 12.59
N LEU A 11 13.77 0.58 11.77
CA LEU A 11 12.52 1.30 11.57
C LEU A 11 11.51 0.42 10.83
N VAL A 12 10.40 0.07 11.48
CA VAL A 12 9.36 -0.79 10.88
C VAL A 12 8.32 0.04 10.13
N LEU A 13 8.25 -0.15 8.81
CA LEU A 13 7.43 0.62 7.87
C LEU A 13 6.36 -0.27 7.21
N MET A 14 5.09 0.15 7.24
CA MET A 14 3.99 -0.50 6.53
C MET A 14 3.47 0.37 5.38
N PRO A 15 3.70 -0.01 4.12
CA PRO A 15 2.99 0.53 2.98
C PRO A 15 1.55 0.00 2.96
N LEU A 16 0.55 0.87 3.05
CA LEU A 16 -0.86 0.51 3.03
C LEU A 16 -1.57 1.29 1.92
N GLY A 17 -2.30 0.60 1.05
CA GLY A 17 -3.05 1.30 0.01
C GLY A 17 -3.63 0.41 -1.07
N ASP A 18 -3.78 1.00 -2.26
CA ASP A 18 -4.34 0.33 -3.43
C ASP A 18 -3.25 -0.12 -4.43
N SER A 19 -3.59 -0.17 -5.72
CA SER A 19 -2.68 -0.48 -6.83
C SER A 19 -1.41 0.38 -6.88
N ILE A 20 -1.46 1.62 -6.39
CA ILE A 20 -0.31 2.52 -6.34
C ILE A 20 0.74 1.97 -5.37
N THR A 21 0.29 1.46 -4.22
CA THR A 21 1.12 0.76 -3.23
C THR A 21 1.49 -0.64 -3.70
N ASP A 22 0.57 -1.39 -4.31
CA ASP A 22 0.80 -2.77 -4.81
C ASP A 22 1.90 -2.81 -5.89
N GLY A 23 2.04 -1.75 -6.70
CA GLY A 23 3.01 -1.73 -7.80
C GLY A 23 2.37 -2.04 -9.15
N GLY A 24 1.25 -1.35 -9.44
CA GLY A 24 0.95 -0.81 -10.76
C GLY A 24 1.75 -1.39 -11.94
N ALA A 25 1.21 -2.29 -12.76
CA ALA A 25 1.77 -2.57 -14.08
C ALA A 25 3.24 -3.08 -14.17
N LYS A 26 3.70 -3.88 -13.19
CA LYS A 26 5.11 -4.32 -13.03
C LYS A 26 6.09 -3.23 -12.56
N LEU A 27 5.60 -2.05 -12.18
CA LEU A 27 6.44 -1.02 -11.59
C LEU A 27 6.68 -1.35 -10.12
N ARG A 28 7.90 -1.11 -9.64
CA ARG A 28 8.37 -1.45 -8.28
C ARG A 28 7.71 -0.61 -7.16
N SER A 29 6.61 0.10 -7.49
CA SER A 29 5.92 1.11 -6.68
C SER A 29 6.89 2.22 -6.21
N TYR A 30 6.39 3.19 -5.45
CA TYR A 30 7.23 4.11 -4.70
C TYR A 30 8.09 3.36 -3.67
N ARG A 31 7.67 2.16 -3.24
CA ARG A 31 8.34 1.34 -2.22
C ARG A 31 9.80 1.07 -2.53
N TYR A 32 10.12 0.70 -3.78
CA TYR A 32 11.50 0.48 -4.21
C TYR A 32 12.37 1.74 -4.10
N HIS A 33 11.88 2.86 -4.63
CA HIS A 33 12.62 4.12 -4.59
C HIS A 33 12.80 4.63 -3.16
N LEU A 34 11.76 4.51 -2.33
CA LEU A 34 11.83 4.86 -0.92
C LEU A 34 12.80 3.95 -0.15
N HIS A 35 12.82 2.65 -0.47
CA HIS A 35 13.81 1.74 0.12
C HIS A 35 15.24 2.16 -0.20
N GLN A 36 15.53 2.48 -1.47
CA GLN A 36 16.86 2.97 -1.87
C GLN A 36 17.23 4.27 -1.15
N LEU A 37 16.31 5.24 -1.07
CA LEU A 37 16.57 6.51 -0.38
C LEU A 37 16.88 6.29 1.11
N LEU A 38 16.13 5.43 1.79
CA LEU A 38 16.34 5.12 3.20
C LEU A 38 17.66 4.39 3.44
N THR A 39 17.95 3.34 2.67
CA THR A 39 19.16 2.55 2.86
C THR A 39 20.43 3.31 2.46
N ASN A 40 20.38 4.10 1.38
CA ASN A 40 21.49 4.99 1.02
C ASN A 40 21.72 6.08 2.07
N GLY A 41 20.67 6.48 2.80
CA GLY A 41 20.75 7.38 3.95
C GLY A 41 21.20 6.71 5.26
N GLY A 42 21.56 5.42 5.24
CA GLY A 42 22.01 4.67 6.43
C GLY A 42 20.88 4.24 7.38
N VAL A 43 19.61 4.33 6.97
CA VAL A 43 18.48 3.87 7.79
C VAL A 43 18.33 2.36 7.65
N ASP A 44 18.43 1.64 8.77
CA ASP A 44 18.02 0.24 8.85
C ASP A 44 16.48 0.17 8.84
N VAL A 45 15.91 -0.22 7.70
CA VAL A 45 14.46 -0.26 7.46
C VAL A 45 13.97 -1.69 7.34
N ARG A 46 12.89 -2.00 8.07
CA ARG A 46 12.15 -3.26 7.94
C ARG A 46 10.75 -3.00 7.42
N TRP A 47 10.41 -3.61 6.30
CA TRP A 47 9.08 -3.49 5.71
C TRP A 47 8.13 -4.54 6.28
N THR A 48 6.88 -4.16 6.55
CA THR A 48 5.84 -5.04 7.09
C THR A 48 4.57 -5.00 6.25
N GLY A 49 3.72 -6.01 6.41
CA GLY A 49 2.55 -6.27 5.58
C GLY A 49 2.39 -7.74 5.26
N THR A 50 1.17 -8.20 4.96
CA THR A 50 0.93 -9.61 4.66
C THR A 50 1.10 -9.97 3.18
N MET A 51 1.18 -8.96 2.31
CA MET A 51 1.54 -9.11 0.91
C MET A 51 3.02 -8.88 0.68
N THR A 52 3.55 -9.46 -0.38
CA THR A 52 4.94 -9.35 -0.84
C THR A 52 4.98 -9.26 -2.36
N GLY A 53 5.92 -8.45 -2.86
CA GLY A 53 6.21 -8.34 -4.28
C GLY A 53 5.43 -7.24 -4.97
N VAL A 54 5.08 -7.45 -6.25
CA VAL A 54 4.30 -6.54 -7.08
C VAL A 54 3.16 -7.26 -7.80
N TYR A 55 2.10 -6.54 -8.15
CA TYR A 55 0.96 -7.09 -8.87
C TYR A 55 1.36 -7.80 -10.18
N ASP A 56 0.95 -9.06 -10.35
CA ASP A 56 1.39 -9.93 -11.46
C ASP A 56 0.50 -9.91 -12.71
N ARG A 57 -0.60 -9.15 -12.69
CA ARG A 57 -1.58 -9.02 -13.79
C ARG A 57 -2.19 -10.35 -14.27
N ARG A 58 -2.04 -11.45 -13.54
CA ARG A 58 -2.63 -12.74 -13.93
C ARG A 58 -4.11 -12.76 -13.55
N HIS A 59 -4.96 -12.44 -14.52
CA HIS A 59 -6.41 -12.58 -14.38
C HIS A 59 -6.79 -14.02 -14.04
N GLY A 60 -7.76 -14.20 -13.13
CA GLY A 60 -8.21 -15.52 -12.67
C GLY A 60 -7.32 -16.19 -11.61
N ARG A 61 -6.12 -15.64 -11.33
CA ARG A 61 -5.30 -16.13 -10.22
C ARG A 61 -5.89 -15.64 -8.90
N ASN A 62 -6.35 -16.56 -8.06
CA ASN A 62 -6.84 -16.26 -6.71
C ASN A 62 -5.69 -16.01 -5.71
N ALA A 63 -4.73 -15.14 -6.08
CA ALA A 63 -3.52 -14.93 -5.31
C ALA A 63 -3.78 -14.06 -4.05
N THR A 64 -3.22 -14.49 -2.93
CA THR A 64 -3.19 -13.75 -1.66
C THR A 64 -2.13 -12.65 -1.64
N SER A 65 -1.19 -12.67 -2.59
CA SER A 65 -0.03 -11.76 -2.68
C SER A 65 0.38 -11.47 -4.13
N GLY A 66 1.25 -10.49 -4.35
CA GLY A 66 1.94 -10.25 -5.62
C GLY A 66 3.06 -11.26 -5.91
N ILE A 67 3.87 -10.97 -6.93
CA ILE A 67 5.09 -11.73 -7.29
C ILE A 67 6.33 -10.97 -6.82
N ALA A 68 7.23 -11.67 -6.12
CA ALA A 68 8.51 -11.10 -5.72
C ALA A 68 9.41 -10.80 -6.93
N VAL A 69 9.99 -9.59 -6.96
CA VAL A 69 10.93 -9.15 -7.99
C VAL A 69 12.34 -9.60 -7.59
N ARG A 70 12.72 -10.81 -8.00
CA ARG A 70 14.00 -11.43 -7.61
C ARG A 70 15.23 -10.83 -8.31
N SER A 71 15.04 -10.12 -9.42
CA SER A 71 16.12 -9.48 -10.17
C SER A 71 16.73 -8.26 -9.46
N GLU A 72 16.05 -7.70 -8.45
CA GLU A 72 16.53 -6.50 -7.75
C GLU A 72 17.45 -6.84 -6.59
N ARG A 73 18.76 -6.84 -6.84
CA ARG A 73 19.78 -7.13 -5.83
C ARG A 73 19.67 -6.25 -4.57
N HIS A 74 19.26 -5.00 -4.72
CA HIS A 74 19.14 -4.02 -3.64
C HIS A 74 17.72 -3.88 -3.09
N TRP A 75 16.81 -4.80 -3.44
CA TRP A 75 15.44 -4.82 -2.94
C TRP A 75 15.00 -6.25 -2.67
N GLY A 76 15.58 -6.85 -1.63
CA GLY A 76 15.34 -8.23 -1.23
C GLY A 76 13.87 -8.52 -0.90
N ILE A 77 13.49 -9.81 -0.85
CA ILE A 77 12.10 -10.26 -0.71
C ILE A 77 11.39 -9.63 0.50
N GLU A 78 12.06 -9.55 1.66
CA GLU A 78 11.49 -8.91 2.86
C GLU A 78 11.26 -7.41 2.67
N ALA A 79 12.10 -6.73 1.89
CA ALA A 79 11.91 -5.31 1.57
C ALA A 79 10.75 -5.07 0.59
N GLN A 80 10.18 -6.13 0.04
CA GLN A 80 9.02 -6.08 -0.85
C GLN A 80 7.70 -6.30 -0.11
N ARG A 81 7.70 -6.45 1.22
CA ARG A 81 6.47 -6.58 2.03
C ARG A 81 5.62 -5.31 1.98
N HIS A 82 4.31 -5.46 1.94
CA HIS A 82 3.33 -4.38 1.87
C HIS A 82 1.90 -4.82 2.21
N GLU A 83 0.97 -3.86 2.28
CA GLU A 83 -0.48 -4.04 2.21
C GLU A 83 -1.10 -3.16 1.12
N GLY A 84 -0.66 -3.40 -0.12
CA GLY A 84 -1.17 -2.71 -1.31
C GLY A 84 -2.12 -3.62 -2.07
N HIS A 85 -3.39 -3.21 -2.22
CA HIS A 85 -4.42 -4.05 -2.84
C HIS A 85 -4.95 -3.45 -4.13
N TRP A 86 -4.56 -4.02 -5.27
CA TRP A 86 -5.00 -3.52 -6.56
C TRP A 86 -6.51 -3.35 -6.67
N GLY A 87 -6.94 -2.11 -6.94
CA GLY A 87 -8.33 -1.78 -7.18
C GLY A 87 -9.19 -1.75 -5.92
N TRP A 88 -8.65 -1.84 -4.71
CA TRP A 88 -9.46 -1.77 -3.49
C TRP A 88 -9.79 -0.33 -3.13
N THR A 89 -11.01 -0.13 -2.62
CA THR A 89 -11.43 1.12 -1.96
C THR A 89 -10.95 1.16 -0.50
N ALA A 90 -10.96 2.34 0.11
CA ALA A 90 -10.67 2.50 1.54
C ALA A 90 -11.67 1.69 2.40
N GLU A 91 -12.95 1.66 2.01
CA GLU A 91 -13.96 0.82 2.66
C GLU A 91 -13.57 -0.66 2.63
N GLN A 92 -13.11 -1.17 1.48
CA GLN A 92 -12.73 -2.56 1.31
C GLN A 92 -11.50 -2.94 2.14
N LEU A 93 -10.56 -2.02 2.40
CA LEU A 93 -9.47 -2.32 3.35
C LEU A 93 -10.03 -2.64 4.74
N THR A 94 -11.11 -1.97 5.16
CA THR A 94 -11.70 -2.16 6.49
C THR A 94 -12.66 -3.36 6.56
N HIS A 95 -13.49 -3.56 5.54
CA HIS A 95 -14.54 -4.60 5.54
C HIS A 95 -14.15 -5.88 4.81
N GLY A 96 -13.07 -5.84 4.04
CA GLY A 96 -12.68 -6.89 3.10
C GLY A 96 -13.33 -6.70 1.74
N ASN A 97 -12.76 -7.34 0.72
CA ASN A 97 -13.31 -7.32 -0.63
C ASN A 97 -14.10 -8.59 -0.91
N LYS A 98 -15.41 -8.45 -1.16
CA LYS A 98 -16.31 -9.59 -1.44
C LYS A 98 -15.88 -10.44 -2.64
N ARG A 99 -15.16 -9.86 -3.61
CA ARG A 99 -14.63 -10.59 -4.78
C ARG A 99 -13.30 -11.27 -4.51
N GLN A 100 -12.65 -10.95 -3.39
CA GLN A 100 -11.33 -11.47 -3.00
C GLN A 100 -11.30 -11.74 -1.48
N PRO A 101 -12.23 -12.54 -0.92
CA PRO A 101 -12.36 -12.72 0.52
C PRO A 101 -11.09 -13.31 1.18
N GLN A 102 -10.34 -14.13 0.44
CA GLN A 102 -9.07 -14.73 0.87
C GLN A 102 -7.98 -13.70 1.16
N ARG A 103 -8.09 -12.46 0.65
CA ARG A 103 -7.15 -11.38 0.96
C ARG A 103 -7.38 -10.75 2.32
N GLY A 104 -8.49 -11.06 2.99
CA GLY A 104 -8.76 -10.58 4.34
C GLY A 104 -9.07 -9.08 4.40
N LYS A 105 -8.76 -8.48 5.56
CA LYS A 105 -9.02 -7.07 5.88
C LYS A 105 -8.06 -6.56 6.94
N LEU A 106 -7.97 -5.24 7.09
CA LEU A 106 -7.02 -4.53 7.95
C LEU A 106 -6.88 -5.10 9.37
N LYS A 107 -7.99 -5.41 10.03
CA LYS A 107 -7.96 -5.99 11.39
C LYS A 107 -7.19 -7.33 11.43
N GLN A 108 -7.38 -8.17 10.42
CA GLN A 108 -6.73 -9.48 10.34
C GLN A 108 -5.24 -9.34 10.00
N TRP A 109 -4.89 -8.41 9.11
CA TRP A 109 -3.50 -8.14 8.74
C TRP A 109 -2.70 -7.64 9.94
N LEU A 110 -3.20 -6.65 10.67
CA LEU A 110 -2.53 -6.12 11.87
C LEU A 110 -2.36 -7.19 12.95
N LEU A 111 -3.36 -8.05 13.16
CA LEU A 111 -3.26 -9.19 14.08
C LEU A 111 -2.19 -10.22 13.65
N LYS A 112 -2.02 -10.44 12.34
CA LYS A 112 -0.96 -11.34 11.83
C LYS A 112 0.41 -10.70 12.02
N ILE A 113 0.54 -9.44 11.63
CA ILE A 113 1.79 -8.66 11.73
C ILE A 113 2.27 -8.56 13.18
N GLU A 114 1.38 -8.39 14.14
CA GLU A 114 1.71 -8.35 15.56
C GLU A 114 2.19 -9.68 16.12
N ARG A 115 1.59 -10.79 15.68
CA ARG A 115 2.07 -12.13 16.02
C ARG A 115 3.47 -12.40 15.46
N GLU A 116 3.85 -11.73 14.38
CA GLU A 116 5.20 -11.75 13.82
C GLU A 116 6.15 -10.76 14.52
N ALA A 117 5.70 -10.01 15.54
CA ALA A 117 6.42 -8.92 16.20
C ALA A 117 6.90 -7.81 15.23
N LEU A 118 6.07 -7.53 14.21
CA LEU A 118 6.36 -6.57 13.13
C LEU A 118 5.34 -5.43 13.05
N LEU A 119 4.69 -5.07 14.17
CA LEU A 119 3.78 -3.90 14.18
C LEU A 119 4.52 -2.66 13.68
N PRO A 120 3.90 -1.86 12.79
CA PRO A 120 4.58 -0.73 12.19
C PRO A 120 4.79 0.39 13.20
N GLN A 121 5.96 1.01 13.13
CA GLN A 121 6.21 2.32 13.75
C GLN A 121 5.72 3.44 12.82
N VAL A 122 5.73 3.19 11.51
CA VAL A 122 5.27 4.13 10.50
C VAL A 122 4.34 3.44 9.51
N VAL A 123 3.19 4.04 9.25
CA VAL A 123 2.25 3.61 8.20
C VAL A 123 2.23 4.65 7.08
N LEU A 124 2.54 4.22 5.87
CA LEU A 124 2.44 5.03 4.65
C LEU A 124 1.09 4.73 4.00
N LEU A 125 0.12 5.62 4.15
CA LEU A 125 -1.25 5.42 3.68
C LEU A 125 -1.50 6.18 2.39
N HIS A 126 -1.76 5.44 1.31
CA HIS A 126 -2.22 6.00 0.03
C HIS A 126 -3.44 5.23 -0.49
N VAL A 127 -4.64 5.73 -0.21
CA VAL A 127 -5.91 5.11 -0.61
C VAL A 127 -6.99 6.16 -0.85
N GLY A 128 -7.95 5.86 -1.73
CA GLY A 128 -9.09 6.73 -2.05
C GLY A 128 -9.30 6.92 -3.55
N THR A 129 -8.31 6.60 -4.39
CA THR A 129 -8.41 6.67 -5.85
C THR A 129 -9.56 5.81 -6.37
N ASN A 130 -9.69 4.59 -5.85
CA ASN A 130 -10.76 3.68 -6.24
C ASN A 130 -12.13 4.13 -5.73
N ASP A 131 -12.21 4.71 -4.53
CA ASP A 131 -13.45 5.28 -3.99
C ASP A 131 -13.93 6.43 -4.88
N LEU A 132 -13.04 7.37 -5.22
CA LEU A 132 -13.38 8.48 -6.12
C LEU A 132 -13.83 7.97 -7.50
N THR A 133 -13.12 7.00 -8.09
CA THR A 133 -13.46 6.52 -9.44
C THR A 133 -14.73 5.67 -9.47
N LYS A 134 -14.95 4.80 -8.48
CA LYS A 134 -16.05 3.83 -8.48
C LYS A 134 -17.29 4.38 -7.82
N ASP A 135 -17.14 5.02 -6.66
CA ASP A 135 -18.27 5.39 -5.81
C ASP A 135 -18.71 6.83 -6.09
N VAL A 136 -17.80 7.73 -6.45
CA VAL A 136 -18.13 9.12 -6.80
C VAL A 136 -18.37 9.28 -8.30
N LEU A 137 -17.34 9.12 -9.13
CA LEU A 137 -17.43 9.41 -10.57
C LEU A 137 -18.34 8.46 -11.32
N LYS A 138 -18.30 7.16 -11.00
CA LYS A 138 -19.11 6.15 -11.71
C LYS A 138 -20.50 5.97 -11.11
N ALA A 139 -20.63 6.02 -9.78
CA ALA A 139 -21.89 5.75 -9.09
C ALA A 139 -22.63 7.01 -8.61
N GLY A 140 -22.11 8.21 -8.85
CA GLY A 140 -22.76 9.46 -8.47
C GLY A 140 -22.75 9.77 -6.97
N GLY A 141 -21.88 9.11 -6.20
CA GLY A 141 -21.72 9.34 -4.77
C GLY A 141 -21.04 10.68 -4.44
N ARG A 142 -20.79 10.91 -3.15
CA ARG A 142 -20.21 12.16 -2.66
C ARG A 142 -18.79 11.96 -2.15
N VAL A 143 -17.92 12.95 -2.37
CA VAL A 143 -16.55 12.96 -1.82
C VAL A 143 -16.54 12.79 -0.29
N GLY A 144 -17.56 13.30 0.40
CA GLY A 144 -17.72 13.09 1.84
C GLY A 144 -17.75 11.62 2.27
N GLY A 145 -18.29 10.71 1.44
CA GLY A 145 -18.25 9.26 1.70
C GLY A 145 -16.81 8.72 1.70
N VAL A 146 -16.00 9.14 0.73
CA VAL A 146 -14.57 8.78 0.65
C VAL A 146 -13.83 9.22 1.90
N VAL A 147 -14.09 10.44 2.39
CA VAL A 147 -13.51 10.96 3.64
C VAL A 147 -13.86 10.05 4.82
N GLN A 148 -15.10 9.59 4.93
CA GLN A 148 -15.51 8.67 6.00
C GLN A 148 -14.81 7.31 5.90
N HIS A 149 -14.65 6.78 4.69
CA HIS A 149 -13.93 5.52 4.49
C HIS A 149 -12.45 5.62 4.90
N VAL A 150 -11.75 6.68 4.47
CA VAL A 150 -10.36 6.94 4.86
C VAL A 150 -10.23 7.15 6.37
N ARG A 151 -11.16 7.89 6.99
CA ARG A 151 -11.22 8.03 8.45
C ARG A 151 -11.40 6.69 9.16
N GLY A 152 -12.21 5.79 8.59
CA GLY A 152 -12.40 4.44 9.10
C GLY A 152 -11.12 3.59 9.07
N VAL A 153 -10.29 3.75 8.03
CA VAL A 153 -8.96 3.13 7.94
C VAL A 153 -8.05 3.68 9.05
N LEU A 154 -7.94 5.00 9.17
CA LEU A 154 -7.12 5.66 10.19
C LEU A 154 -7.51 5.22 11.60
N ARG A 155 -8.82 5.24 11.93
CA ARG A 155 -9.32 4.82 13.24
C ARG A 155 -8.86 3.41 13.60
N ARG A 156 -8.96 2.45 12.67
CA ARG A 156 -8.54 1.06 12.91
C ARG A 156 -7.03 0.90 13.11
N ILE A 157 -6.23 1.73 12.43
CA ILE A 157 -4.77 1.76 12.65
C ILE A 157 -4.50 2.30 14.05
N CYS A 158 -5.04 3.46 14.41
CA CYS A 158 -4.81 4.09 15.71
C CYS A 158 -5.33 3.24 16.89
N GLU A 159 -6.46 2.55 16.71
CA GLU A 159 -7.01 1.61 17.73
C GLU A 159 -6.06 0.42 17.98
N ARG A 160 -5.40 -0.10 16.94
CA ARG A 160 -4.56 -1.29 17.08
C ARG A 160 -3.09 -0.99 17.34
N VAL A 161 -2.58 0.12 16.79
CA VAL A 161 -1.19 0.54 16.84
C VAL A 161 -1.13 2.03 17.22
N PRO A 162 -1.52 2.41 18.45
CA PRO A 162 -1.66 3.81 18.84
C PRO A 162 -0.35 4.60 18.84
N THR A 163 0.78 3.91 18.81
CA THR A 163 2.13 4.51 18.75
C THR A 163 2.64 4.73 17.33
N ALA A 164 1.94 4.25 16.31
CA ALA A 164 2.38 4.41 14.92
C ALA A 164 2.19 5.85 14.43
N SER A 165 3.20 6.39 13.75
CA SER A 165 3.06 7.61 12.96
C SER A 165 2.43 7.26 11.62
N VAL A 166 1.34 7.94 11.25
CA VAL A 166 0.66 7.72 9.96
C VAL A 166 0.91 8.88 9.02
N PHE A 167 1.54 8.59 7.88
CA PHE A 167 1.70 9.55 6.78
C PHE A 167 0.60 9.27 5.76
N LEU A 168 -0.41 10.15 5.71
CA LEU A 168 -1.47 10.10 4.73
C LEU A 168 -1.07 10.91 3.50
N ALA A 169 -0.89 10.23 2.36
CA ALA A 169 -0.55 10.88 1.10
C ALA A 169 -1.79 11.53 0.47
N SER A 170 -1.60 12.70 -0.15
CA SER A 170 -2.58 13.23 -1.11
C SER A 170 -2.70 12.29 -2.31
N LEU A 171 -3.92 12.13 -2.81
CA LEU A 171 -4.15 11.29 -3.99
C LEU A 171 -3.42 11.87 -5.20
N ILE A 172 -2.69 11.02 -5.92
CA ILE A 172 -2.10 11.41 -7.19
C ILE A 172 -3.19 11.85 -8.17
N PRO A 173 -3.01 12.98 -8.89
CA PRO A 173 -3.95 13.41 -9.90
C PRO A 173 -4.18 12.31 -10.94
N TYR A 174 -5.44 11.98 -11.18
CA TYR A 174 -5.84 11.04 -12.22
C TYR A 174 -6.58 11.80 -13.32
N CYS A 175 -5.87 12.15 -14.39
CA CYS A 175 -6.48 12.69 -15.59
C CYS A 175 -6.96 11.53 -16.47
N ARG A 176 -8.27 11.25 -16.48
CA ARG A 176 -8.87 10.77 -17.72
C ARG A 176 -8.95 11.99 -18.63
N GLY A 177 -8.04 12.07 -19.60
CA GLY A 177 -8.18 13.07 -20.64
C GLY A 177 -9.61 13.04 -21.18
N SER A 178 -10.20 14.20 -21.45
CA SER A 178 -11.39 14.27 -22.30
C SER A 178 -11.12 13.49 -23.60
N GLU A 179 -12.15 13.06 -24.32
CA GLU A 179 -11.97 12.44 -25.64
C GLU A 179 -11.05 13.29 -26.54
N SER A 180 -11.15 14.62 -26.42
CA SER A 180 -10.28 15.60 -27.07
C SER A 180 -8.81 15.56 -26.62
N ALA A 181 -8.53 15.31 -25.33
CA ALA A 181 -7.16 15.12 -24.83
C ALA A 181 -6.57 13.75 -25.22
N ILE A 182 -7.41 12.71 -25.29
CA ILE A 182 -7.02 11.37 -25.77
C ILE A 182 -6.72 11.42 -27.28
N ALA A 183 -7.54 12.12 -28.07
CA ALA A 183 -7.34 12.29 -29.51
C ALA A 183 -6.07 13.08 -29.87
N ARG A 184 -5.68 14.06 -29.04
CA ARG A 184 -4.40 14.79 -29.22
C ARG A 184 -3.19 13.89 -28.98
N ARG A 185 -3.24 12.98 -27.99
CA ARG A 185 -2.14 12.04 -27.71
C ARG A 185 -1.86 11.09 -28.87
N ARG A 186 -2.89 10.66 -29.60
CA ARG A 186 -2.78 9.74 -30.75
C ARG A 186 -2.24 10.38 -32.04
N ARG A 187 -2.14 11.72 -32.11
CA ARG A 187 -1.56 12.42 -33.28
C ARG A 187 -0.06 12.72 -33.13
N VAL A 188 0.51 12.41 -31.97
CA VAL A 188 1.92 12.67 -31.62
C VAL A 188 2.72 11.36 -31.58
N GLU A 189 2.07 10.21 -31.82
CA GLU A 189 2.67 8.92 -32.15
C GLU A 189 2.42 8.62 -33.63
#